data_AF-H0ECI8-F1
#
_entry.id   AF-H0ECI8-F1
#
_cell.length_a   1.000
_cell.length_b   1.000
_cell.length_c   1.000
_cell.angle_alpha   90.00
_cell.angle_beta   90.00
_cell.angle_gamma   90.00
#
_symmetry.space_group_name_H-M   'P 1'
#
loop_
_entity.id
_entity.type
_entity.pdbx_description
1 polymer ?
#
loop_
_entity_poly.entity_id
_entity_poly.type
_entity_poly.pdbx_seq_one_letter_code
_entity_poly.pdbx_strand_id
1 'polypeptide(L)'
;MLHIGNREWLALGLALVAPSEAGLRFGCATLSVQRLDPLVEPGQVPSGHVHQIVGGNYFNATMDPSIDVGEKGTCTTCSFSEGAETPDFPKAPCPAGIMAIHHFPACWDGKNLDSPNHQDHMFDTTKGGFRVAGPCPSTHPVRMPQVAYETMWNTTQFNDKSMWPTDGSQPFVWSTGDGKGYGTHGDYLFGWKGDSLQRAMDSTCMFSACGAKTGVLKTQSAAAQNSCAVKNTVVEDIGEDDWIPALPGVH
;
A
#
# COMPACT_ATOMS: atom_id res chain seq x y z
N MET A 1 16.53 -4.57 -12.13
CA MET A 1 17.91 -4.05 -12.03
C MET A 1 17.84 -2.56 -12.36
N LEU A 2 17.90 -1.69 -11.34
CA LEU A 2 17.77 -0.24 -11.52
C LEU A 2 19.01 0.26 -12.29
N HIS A 3 18.84 0.59 -13.58
CA HIS A 3 19.90 1.15 -14.41
C HIS A 3 19.96 2.66 -14.18
N ILE A 4 20.84 3.09 -13.26
CA ILE A 4 21.25 4.49 -13.14
C ILE A 4 22.30 4.73 -14.25
N GLY A 5 21.96 5.57 -15.22
CA GLY A 5 22.77 5.80 -16.43
C GLY A 5 24.18 6.32 -16.13
N ASN A 6 25.18 5.66 -16.70
CA ASN A 6 26.58 6.08 -16.67
C ASN A 6 26.79 7.45 -17.33
N ARG A 7 27.20 8.43 -16.55
CA ARG A 7 27.92 9.61 -17.04
C ARG A 7 29.26 9.65 -16.32
N GLU A 8 30.33 9.38 -17.06
CA GLU A 8 31.69 9.39 -16.54
C GLU A 8 32.12 10.79 -16.14
N TRP A 9 32.31 11.01 -14.83
CA TRP A 9 33.12 12.07 -14.27
C TRP A 9 33.85 11.50 -13.05
N LEU A 10 35.19 11.46 -13.12
CA LEU A 10 36.07 11.20 -11.99
C LEU A 10 35.90 12.32 -10.96
N ALA A 11 35.13 12.06 -9.90
CA ALA A 11 35.12 12.86 -8.69
C ALA A 11 35.14 11.92 -7.47
N LEU A 12 36.27 11.89 -6.76
CA LEU A 12 36.31 11.47 -5.36
C LEU A 12 35.53 12.51 -4.53
N GLY A 13 34.21 12.37 -4.51
CA GLY A 13 33.34 13.07 -3.57
C GLY A 13 32.95 12.10 -2.46
N LEU A 14 33.09 12.51 -1.20
CA LEU A 14 32.33 11.89 -0.11
C LEU A 14 30.89 11.75 -0.59
N ALA A 15 30.38 10.52 -0.70
CA ALA A 15 28.96 10.29 -0.81
C ALA A 15 28.33 10.83 0.47
N LEU A 16 27.92 12.11 0.45
CA LEU A 16 26.92 12.62 1.35
C LEU A 16 25.72 11.71 1.15
N VAL A 17 25.50 10.79 2.09
CA VAL A 17 24.25 10.07 2.23
C VAL A 17 23.23 11.18 2.48
N ALA A 18 22.58 11.65 1.42
CA ALA A 18 21.45 12.54 1.58
C ALA A 18 20.45 11.73 2.42
N PRO A 19 20.01 12.25 3.57
CA PRO A 19 19.01 11.55 4.36
C PRO A 19 17.74 11.52 3.50
N SER A 20 17.48 10.40 2.83
CA SER A 20 16.18 10.20 2.22
C SER A 20 15.20 9.95 3.36
N GLU A 21 14.46 10.99 3.71
CA GLU A 21 13.49 11.03 4.82
C GLU A 21 12.05 11.03 4.31
N ALA A 22 11.83 10.74 3.02
CA ALA A 22 10.50 10.78 2.46
C ALA A 22 9.60 9.71 3.09
N GLY A 23 8.61 10.16 3.85
CA GLY A 23 7.56 9.35 4.46
C GLY A 23 6.30 9.41 3.60
N LEU A 24 6.08 8.37 2.81
CA LEU A 24 5.01 8.29 1.83
C LEU A 24 3.83 7.48 2.39
N ARG A 25 2.80 8.17 2.88
CA ARG A 25 1.56 7.57 3.37
C ARG A 25 0.38 7.92 2.47
N PHE A 26 -0.31 6.90 1.95
CA PHE A 26 -1.41 7.07 1.00
C PHE A 26 -2.71 6.47 1.51
N GLY A 27 -3.82 7.19 1.34
CA GLY A 27 -5.16 6.65 1.40
C GLY A 27 -5.66 6.36 -0.02
N CYS A 28 -6.10 5.14 -0.27
CA CYS A 28 -6.50 4.72 -1.60
C CYS A 28 -7.94 4.18 -1.63
N ALA A 29 -8.68 4.59 -2.66
CA ALA A 29 -9.91 3.93 -3.03
C ALA A 29 -9.63 2.57 -3.71
N THR A 30 -10.62 1.69 -3.72
CA THR A 30 -10.53 0.40 -4.43
C THR A 30 -10.45 0.62 -5.94
N LEU A 31 -9.44 0.04 -6.58
CA LEU A 31 -9.33 -0.03 -8.04
C LEU A 31 -10.12 -1.23 -8.58
N SER A 32 -9.99 -2.38 -7.89
CA SER A 32 -10.75 -3.61 -8.11
C SER A 32 -10.57 -4.57 -6.94
N VAL A 33 -11.53 -5.47 -6.71
CA VAL A 33 -11.35 -6.64 -5.83
C VAL A 33 -11.48 -7.91 -6.66
N GLN A 34 -10.43 -8.72 -6.70
CA GLN A 34 -10.40 -9.94 -7.51
C GLN A 34 -9.17 -10.81 -7.18
N ARG A 35 -9.18 -12.06 -7.64
CA ARG A 35 -8.05 -13.00 -7.52
C ARG A 35 -7.02 -12.76 -8.63
N LEU A 36 -6.24 -11.69 -8.47
CA LEU A 36 -5.07 -11.38 -9.31
C LEU A 36 -3.88 -11.07 -8.42
N ASP A 37 -2.78 -11.80 -8.62
CA ASP A 37 -1.55 -11.66 -7.86
C ASP A 37 -0.33 -11.64 -8.80
N PRO A 38 0.03 -10.48 -9.35
CA PRO A 38 1.13 -10.40 -10.29
C PRO A 38 2.52 -10.55 -9.66
N LEU A 39 2.64 -10.53 -8.31
CA LEU A 39 3.94 -10.63 -7.65
C LEU A 39 4.28 -12.08 -7.30
N VAL A 40 3.31 -12.84 -6.77
CA VAL A 40 3.51 -14.22 -6.34
C VAL A 40 3.07 -15.23 -7.41
N GLU A 41 1.97 -14.96 -8.11
CA GLU A 41 1.38 -15.85 -9.13
C GLU A 41 1.17 -15.15 -10.49
N PRO A 42 2.23 -14.61 -11.11
CA PRO A 42 2.11 -13.79 -12.31
C PRO A 42 1.42 -14.52 -13.46
N GLY A 43 0.36 -13.92 -13.98
CA GLY A 43 -0.45 -14.42 -15.08
C GLY A 43 -1.46 -15.51 -14.70
N GLN A 44 -1.50 -15.92 -13.42
CA GLN A 44 -2.46 -16.89 -12.93
C GLN A 44 -3.80 -16.20 -12.68
N VAL A 45 -4.83 -16.63 -13.41
CA VAL A 45 -6.17 -16.05 -13.35
C VAL A 45 -7.19 -17.19 -13.25
N PRO A 46 -7.79 -17.46 -12.06
CA PRO A 46 -7.60 -16.75 -10.80
C PRO A 46 -6.31 -17.15 -10.05
N SER A 47 -5.74 -16.22 -9.28
CA SER A 47 -4.72 -16.51 -8.25
C SER A 47 -5.35 -17.24 -7.05
N GLY A 48 -4.53 -17.71 -6.11
CA GLY A 48 -4.92 -18.51 -4.96
C GLY A 48 -5.76 -17.76 -3.93
N HIS A 49 -5.74 -16.42 -3.91
CA HIS A 49 -6.52 -15.63 -2.97
C HIS A 49 -6.93 -14.24 -3.51
N VAL A 50 -7.93 -13.65 -2.87
CA VAL A 50 -8.54 -12.38 -3.28
C VAL A 50 -7.70 -11.21 -2.80
N HIS A 51 -7.46 -10.25 -3.69
CA HIS A 51 -6.79 -9.00 -3.39
C HIS A 51 -7.77 -7.84 -3.50
N GLN A 52 -7.70 -6.90 -2.56
CA GLN A 52 -8.18 -5.53 -2.79
C GLN A 52 -7.04 -4.74 -3.43
N ILE A 53 -7.19 -4.44 -4.71
CA ILE A 53 -6.15 -3.79 -5.51
C ILE A 53 -6.39 -2.28 -5.49
N VAL A 54 -5.31 -1.51 -5.31
CA VAL A 54 -5.31 -0.05 -5.29
C VAL A 54 -4.14 0.50 -6.12
N GLY A 55 -4.20 1.77 -6.50
CA GLY A 55 -3.13 2.44 -7.25
C GLY A 55 -3.51 2.74 -8.70
N GLY A 56 -2.54 2.61 -9.61
CA GLY A 56 -2.69 3.01 -11.01
C GLY A 56 -3.57 2.07 -11.83
N ASN A 57 -4.33 2.62 -12.79
CA ASN A 57 -5.23 1.82 -13.63
C ASN A 57 -4.58 0.99 -14.75
N TYR A 58 -3.25 1.02 -14.87
CA TYR A 58 -2.51 0.11 -15.76
C TYR A 58 -2.10 -1.18 -15.02
N PHE A 59 -2.98 -1.66 -14.13
CA PHE A 59 -2.81 -2.91 -13.42
C PHE A 59 -3.27 -4.09 -14.29
N ASN A 60 -2.52 -5.18 -14.28
CA ASN A 60 -2.94 -6.44 -14.90
C ASN A 60 -2.33 -7.65 -14.17
N ALA A 61 -2.77 -8.86 -14.55
CA ALA A 61 -2.38 -10.10 -13.88
C ALA A 61 -0.90 -10.48 -14.04
N THR A 62 -0.19 -9.96 -15.05
CA THR A 62 1.18 -10.38 -15.39
C THR A 62 2.25 -9.39 -14.96
N MET A 63 1.90 -8.10 -14.91
CA MET A 63 2.77 -6.94 -14.68
C MET A 63 4.13 -7.09 -15.35
N ASP A 64 4.12 -7.23 -16.68
CA ASP A 64 5.33 -7.40 -17.50
C ASP A 64 6.42 -6.39 -17.11
N PRO A 65 7.58 -6.85 -16.61
CA PRO A 65 8.63 -5.98 -16.09
C PRO A 65 9.32 -5.14 -17.16
N SER A 66 9.06 -5.40 -18.45
CA SER A 66 9.53 -4.56 -19.55
C SER A 66 8.68 -3.29 -19.75
N ILE A 67 7.53 -3.20 -19.07
CA ILE A 67 6.60 -2.07 -19.17
C ILE A 67 6.71 -1.19 -17.93
N ASP A 68 7.01 0.09 -18.13
CA ASP A 68 6.85 1.09 -17.08
C ASP A 68 5.36 1.40 -16.88
N VAL A 69 4.76 0.75 -15.89
CA VAL A 69 3.34 0.90 -15.57
C VAL A 69 2.98 2.30 -15.06
N GLY A 70 3.95 3.02 -14.46
CA GLY A 70 3.77 4.40 -14.01
C GLY A 70 3.57 5.37 -15.18
N GLU A 71 4.25 5.12 -16.30
CA GLU A 71 4.06 5.91 -17.52
C GLU A 71 2.77 5.59 -18.26
N LYS A 72 2.32 4.33 -18.19
CA LYS A 72 1.10 3.87 -18.88
C LYS A 72 -0.20 4.22 -18.14
N GLY A 73 -0.15 4.32 -16.82
CA GLY A 73 -1.31 4.71 -16.01
C GLY A 73 -1.84 6.11 -16.37
N THR A 74 -3.16 6.25 -16.41
CA THR A 74 -3.86 7.51 -16.68
C THR A 74 -4.56 8.07 -15.45
N CYS A 75 -4.84 7.24 -14.45
CA CYS A 75 -5.35 7.63 -13.15
C CYS A 75 -4.75 6.76 -12.04
N THR A 76 -4.95 7.16 -10.80
CA THR A 76 -4.63 6.36 -9.61
C THR A 76 -5.76 6.48 -8.60
N THR A 77 -5.95 5.50 -7.73
CA THR A 77 -6.92 5.59 -6.62
C THR A 77 -6.34 6.21 -5.36
N CYS A 78 -5.03 6.48 -5.34
CA CYS A 78 -4.31 6.92 -4.13
C CYS A 78 -4.14 8.45 -4.05
N SER A 79 -4.14 8.97 -2.83
CA SER A 79 -3.80 10.34 -2.48
C SER A 79 -3.19 10.34 -1.09
N PHE A 80 -2.54 11.42 -0.70
CA PHE A 80 -1.97 11.49 0.65
C PHE A 80 -3.07 11.48 1.71
N SER A 81 -2.84 10.69 2.76
CA SER A 81 -3.73 10.62 3.92
C SER A 81 -2.98 10.97 5.21
N GLU A 82 -3.77 11.40 6.20
CA GLU A 82 -3.34 11.64 7.56
C GLU A 82 -4.42 11.08 8.49
N GLY A 83 -4.03 10.35 9.53
CA GLY A 83 -4.99 9.76 10.46
C GLY A 83 -4.31 9.02 11.60
N ALA A 84 -5.03 8.91 12.72
CA ALA A 84 -4.63 8.02 13.79
C ALA A 84 -4.85 6.57 13.36
N GLU A 85 -3.95 5.68 13.78
CA GLU A 85 -4.05 4.24 13.58
C GLU A 85 -4.29 3.56 14.93
N THR A 86 -5.03 2.45 14.91
CA THR A 86 -5.18 1.55 16.05
C THR A 86 -4.71 0.16 15.63
N PRO A 87 -4.08 -0.61 16.54
CA PRO A 87 -3.58 -1.93 16.20
C PRO A 87 -4.69 -2.97 16.08
N ASP A 88 -5.86 -2.70 16.68
CA ASP A 88 -7.04 -3.56 16.62
C ASP A 88 -8.18 -2.85 15.84
N PHE A 89 -9.19 -3.60 15.41
CA PHE A 89 -10.45 -3.05 14.90
C PHE A 89 -11.06 -2.02 15.87
N PRO A 90 -11.75 -0.98 15.34
CA PRO A 90 -12.25 0.11 16.15
C PRO A 90 -13.40 -0.35 17.06
N LYS A 91 -13.34 0.05 18.32
CA LYS A 91 -14.38 -0.23 19.34
C LYS A 91 -15.57 0.73 19.28
N ALA A 92 -15.59 1.62 18.30
CA ALA A 92 -16.65 2.57 18.05
C ALA A 92 -16.82 2.77 16.54
N PRO A 93 -18.03 3.12 16.07
CA PRO A 93 -18.26 3.47 14.68
C PRO A 93 -17.28 4.52 14.14
N CYS A 94 -16.77 4.28 12.94
CA CYS A 94 -15.91 5.22 12.22
C CYS A 94 -16.77 5.99 11.19
N PRO A 95 -16.90 7.33 11.31
CA PRO A 95 -17.80 8.11 10.44
C PRO A 95 -17.49 7.99 8.94
N ALA A 96 -16.22 7.75 8.58
CA ALA A 96 -15.75 7.63 7.20
C ALA A 96 -15.40 6.20 6.78
N GLY A 97 -15.76 5.19 7.59
CA GLY A 97 -15.33 3.80 7.39
C GLY A 97 -14.01 3.45 8.06
N ILE A 98 -13.54 2.22 7.83
CA ILE A 98 -12.29 1.69 8.38
C ILE A 98 -11.20 1.80 7.32
N MET A 99 -9.98 2.12 7.75
CA MET A 99 -8.81 2.12 6.90
C MET A 99 -7.84 1.05 7.40
N ALA A 100 -7.48 0.08 6.54
CA ALA A 100 -6.46 -0.91 6.85
C ALA A 100 -5.12 -0.41 6.32
N ILE A 101 -4.15 -0.19 7.22
CA ILE A 101 -2.85 0.39 6.89
C ILE A 101 -1.77 -0.69 6.84
N HIS A 102 -0.95 -0.68 5.80
CA HIS A 102 0.18 -1.59 5.64
C HIS A 102 1.47 -0.79 5.59
N HIS A 103 2.37 -1.04 6.54
CA HIS A 103 3.68 -0.40 6.61
C HIS A 103 4.72 -1.30 5.98
N PHE A 104 5.53 -0.74 5.08
CA PHE A 104 6.61 -1.46 4.43
C PHE A 104 7.94 -1.14 5.11
N PRO A 105 8.81 -2.16 5.28
CA PRO A 105 10.18 -1.96 5.75
C PRO A 105 10.94 -0.92 4.90
N ALA A 106 11.76 -0.10 5.57
CA ALA A 106 12.48 1.02 4.94
C ALA A 106 13.98 0.75 4.75
N CYS A 107 14.46 -0.46 5.01
CA CYS A 107 15.88 -0.82 4.89
C CYS A 107 16.02 -2.15 4.15
N TRP A 108 16.81 -2.16 3.08
CA TRP A 108 17.08 -3.31 2.23
C TRP A 108 18.51 -3.83 2.46
N ASP A 109 18.72 -5.15 2.37
CA ASP A 109 20.02 -5.81 2.55
C ASP A 109 21.08 -5.44 1.49
N GLY A 110 20.66 -4.78 0.41
CA GLY A 110 21.54 -4.34 -0.67
C GLY A 110 21.97 -5.45 -1.63
N LYS A 111 21.43 -6.66 -1.46
CA LYS A 111 21.87 -7.86 -2.17
C LYS A 111 20.72 -8.66 -2.77
N ASN A 112 19.71 -8.99 -1.98
CA ASN A 112 18.69 -9.96 -2.36
C ASN A 112 17.39 -9.23 -2.69
N LEU A 113 16.88 -9.36 -3.92
CA LEU A 113 15.56 -8.81 -4.26
C LEU A 113 14.42 -9.53 -3.53
N ASP A 114 14.67 -10.76 -3.08
CA ASP A 114 13.78 -11.59 -2.30
C ASP A 114 14.61 -12.60 -1.48
N SER A 115 14.07 -13.08 -0.35
CA SER A 115 14.70 -14.08 0.52
C SER A 115 13.83 -15.35 0.56
N PRO A 116 14.35 -16.54 0.92
CA PRO A 116 13.54 -17.77 0.95
C PRO A 116 12.30 -17.72 1.84
N ASN A 117 12.26 -16.79 2.81
CA ASN A 117 11.11 -16.55 3.69
C ASN A 117 10.33 -15.27 3.33
N HIS A 118 10.67 -14.64 2.21
CA HIS A 118 10.10 -13.40 1.67
C HIS A 118 10.13 -12.19 2.63
N GLN A 119 10.98 -12.24 3.67
CA GLN A 119 11.02 -11.24 4.75
C GLN A 119 12.44 -10.74 5.04
N ASP A 120 13.41 -11.65 5.20
CA ASP A 120 14.78 -11.34 5.68
C ASP A 120 15.59 -10.41 4.78
N HIS A 121 15.18 -10.18 3.53
CA HIS A 121 15.84 -9.22 2.64
C HIS A 121 15.53 -7.76 3.01
N MET A 122 14.54 -7.53 3.86
CA MET A 122 14.08 -6.21 4.30
C MET A 122 14.06 -6.10 5.83
N PHE A 123 14.25 -4.88 6.34
CA PHE A 123 14.25 -4.60 7.78
C PHE A 123 13.45 -3.33 8.11
N ASP A 124 12.52 -3.46 9.05
CA ASP A 124 11.76 -2.33 9.57
C ASP A 124 12.44 -1.74 10.81
N THR A 125 12.71 -0.44 10.78
CA THR A 125 13.29 0.30 11.91
C THR A 125 12.20 0.93 12.78
N THR A 126 10.94 0.83 12.38
CA THR A 126 9.77 1.32 13.09
C THR A 126 9.04 0.19 13.80
N LYS A 127 8.31 0.52 14.88
CA LYS A 127 7.50 -0.41 15.65
C LYS A 127 6.23 0.32 16.07
N GLY A 128 5.12 0.02 15.38
CA GLY A 128 3.84 0.73 15.51
C GLY A 128 3.91 2.19 15.06
N GLY A 129 2.82 2.72 14.51
CA GLY A 129 2.80 4.07 13.96
C GLY A 129 3.47 4.13 12.60
N PHE A 130 2.92 4.90 11.67
CA PHE A 130 3.73 5.47 10.59
C PHE A 130 4.47 6.70 11.12
N ARG A 131 5.77 6.56 11.38
CA ARG A 131 6.66 7.62 11.91
C ARG A 131 8.00 7.59 11.19
N VAL A 132 8.78 8.67 11.29
CA VAL A 132 10.12 8.75 10.70
C VAL A 132 10.95 7.50 11.04
N ALA A 133 11.38 6.78 10.01
CA ALA A 133 12.21 5.59 10.15
C ALA A 133 13.61 5.94 10.69
N GLY A 134 14.08 5.20 11.71
CA GLY A 134 15.44 5.34 12.22
C GLY A 134 16.51 4.90 11.21
N PRO A 135 17.81 5.10 11.53
CA PRO A 135 18.92 4.68 10.67
C PRO A 135 18.87 3.18 10.37
N CYS A 136 19.23 2.81 9.14
CA CYS A 136 19.29 1.42 8.75
C CYS A 136 20.44 0.66 9.45
N PRO A 137 20.22 -0.60 9.88
CA PRO A 137 21.27 -1.40 10.49
C PRO A 137 22.32 -1.80 9.44
N SER A 138 23.51 -2.20 9.89
CA SER A 138 24.58 -2.65 9.00
C SER A 138 24.23 -3.92 8.19
N THR A 139 23.26 -4.71 8.66
CA THR A 139 22.72 -5.86 7.92
C THR A 139 21.80 -5.45 6.77
N HIS A 140 21.24 -4.24 6.80
CA HIS A 140 20.32 -3.71 5.80
C HIS A 140 20.68 -2.29 5.39
N PRO A 141 21.89 -2.06 4.83
CA PRO A 141 22.47 -0.72 4.75
C PRO A 141 21.80 0.19 3.71
N VAL A 142 20.94 -0.33 2.83
CA VAL A 142 20.34 0.47 1.76
C VAL A 142 18.99 1.03 2.22
N ARG A 143 18.91 2.35 2.35
CA ARG A 143 17.66 3.05 2.66
C ARG A 143 16.71 2.99 1.47
N MET A 144 15.50 2.51 1.74
CA MET A 144 14.38 2.52 0.79
C MET A 144 13.40 3.65 1.17
N PRO A 145 12.56 4.14 0.23
CA PRO A 145 11.46 5.03 0.58
C PRO A 145 10.60 4.41 1.68
N GLN A 146 10.25 5.18 2.71
CA GLN A 146 9.34 4.69 3.73
C GLN A 146 7.92 4.80 3.17
N VAL A 147 7.27 3.65 2.94
CA VAL A 147 5.95 3.57 2.30
C VAL A 147 4.93 2.99 3.27
N ALA A 148 3.77 3.61 3.32
CA ALA A 148 2.55 3.00 3.81
C ALA A 148 1.40 3.34 2.86
N TYR A 149 0.53 2.37 2.62
CA TYR A 149 -0.75 2.64 1.99
C TYR A 149 -1.88 2.09 2.84
N GLU A 150 -3.04 2.71 2.65
CA GLU A 150 -4.26 2.41 3.34
C GLU A 150 -5.31 2.02 2.32
N THR A 151 -5.94 0.88 2.53
CA THR A 151 -7.13 0.49 1.80
C THR A 151 -8.36 0.91 2.58
N MET A 152 -9.29 1.58 1.91
CA MET A 152 -10.53 2.06 2.52
C MET A 152 -11.62 0.99 2.46
N TRP A 153 -12.28 0.77 3.59
CA TRP A 153 -13.43 -0.11 3.77
C TRP A 153 -14.63 0.72 4.19
N ASN A 154 -15.66 0.77 3.34
CA ASN A 154 -16.88 1.50 3.65
C ASN A 154 -17.74 0.72 4.66
N THR A 155 -17.51 0.95 5.94
CA THR A 155 -18.30 0.35 7.03
C THR A 155 -19.41 1.27 7.54
N THR A 156 -19.72 2.36 6.82
CA THR A 156 -20.66 3.38 7.32
C THR A 156 -22.08 2.85 7.51
N GLN A 157 -22.46 1.83 6.74
CA GLN A 157 -23.71 1.10 6.90
C GLN A 157 -23.84 0.37 8.25
N PHE A 158 -22.72 0.14 8.94
CA PHE A 158 -22.66 -0.48 10.26
C PHE A 158 -22.44 0.55 11.39
N ASN A 159 -22.63 1.84 11.11
CA ASN A 159 -22.45 2.88 12.13
C ASN A 159 -23.57 2.92 13.17
N ASP A 160 -24.72 2.30 12.90
CA ASP A 160 -25.76 2.12 13.92
C ASP A 160 -25.27 1.14 15.00
N LYS A 161 -24.96 1.69 16.18
CA LYS A 161 -24.46 0.93 17.32
C LYS A 161 -25.45 -0.12 17.83
N SER A 162 -26.74 -0.03 17.47
CA SER A 162 -27.71 -1.08 17.82
C SER A 162 -27.46 -2.41 17.07
N MET A 163 -26.69 -2.37 15.97
CA MET A 163 -26.24 -3.56 15.24
C MET A 163 -25.03 -4.25 15.88
N TRP A 164 -24.39 -3.60 16.86
CA TRP A 164 -23.17 -4.11 17.49
C TRP A 164 -23.50 -5.04 18.67
N PRO A 165 -22.59 -5.97 19.02
CA PRO A 165 -22.73 -6.82 20.21
C PRO A 165 -23.03 -6.03 21.49
N THR A 166 -23.96 -6.55 22.30
CA THR A 166 -24.40 -5.90 23.54
C THR A 166 -23.37 -5.98 24.67
N ASP A 167 -22.38 -6.87 24.54
CA ASP A 167 -21.25 -6.99 25.47
C ASP A 167 -20.18 -5.89 25.28
N GLY A 168 -20.36 -5.02 24.28
CA GLY A 168 -19.45 -3.92 23.98
C GLY A 168 -18.26 -4.31 23.10
N SER A 169 -18.21 -5.54 22.59
CA SER A 169 -17.24 -5.94 21.56
C SER A 169 -17.58 -5.31 20.18
N GLN A 170 -16.57 -5.24 19.31
CA GLN A 170 -16.71 -4.74 17.94
C GLN A 170 -17.10 -5.90 16.99
N PRO A 171 -17.93 -5.67 15.95
CA PRO A 171 -18.49 -6.76 15.13
C PRO A 171 -17.63 -7.23 13.95
N PHE A 172 -16.57 -6.50 13.59
CA PHE A 172 -15.79 -6.72 12.38
C PHE A 172 -14.83 -7.91 12.53
N VAL A 173 -14.72 -8.68 11.46
CA VAL A 173 -13.83 -9.83 11.34
C VAL A 173 -13.30 -9.88 9.90
N TRP A 174 -12.02 -10.17 9.73
CA TRP A 174 -11.49 -10.46 8.40
C TRP A 174 -12.00 -11.81 7.91
N SER A 175 -11.99 -12.02 6.59
CA SER A 175 -12.43 -13.29 5.98
C SER A 175 -11.57 -14.49 6.39
N THR A 176 -10.41 -14.26 7.02
CA THR A 176 -9.58 -15.29 7.67
C THR A 176 -10.09 -15.72 9.05
N GLY A 177 -11.17 -15.11 9.54
CA GLY A 177 -11.68 -15.28 10.90
C GLY A 177 -10.97 -14.42 11.95
N ASP A 178 -10.05 -13.55 11.54
CA ASP A 178 -9.35 -12.65 12.47
C ASP A 178 -10.25 -11.49 12.92
N GLY A 179 -10.67 -11.50 14.19
CA GLY A 179 -11.44 -10.43 14.83
C GLY A 179 -10.59 -9.38 15.55
N LYS A 180 -9.26 -9.43 15.42
CA LYS A 180 -8.33 -8.44 15.98
C LYS A 180 -7.93 -7.40 14.95
N GLY A 181 -7.60 -7.81 13.72
CA GLY A 181 -7.26 -6.89 12.62
C GLY A 181 -5.86 -7.10 11.99
N TYR A 182 -5.10 -8.10 12.42
CA TYR A 182 -3.74 -8.42 11.99
C TYR A 182 -3.64 -9.37 10.79
N GLY A 183 -4.76 -9.95 10.35
CA GLY A 183 -4.78 -10.99 9.32
C GLY A 183 -4.51 -10.52 7.90
N THR A 184 -4.31 -9.22 7.66
CA THR A 184 -4.04 -8.67 6.33
C THR A 184 -2.54 -8.51 6.09
N HIS A 185 -2.13 -8.65 4.84
CA HIS A 185 -0.81 -8.27 4.36
C HIS A 185 -0.95 -7.38 3.12
N GLY A 186 0.17 -6.84 2.65
CA GLY A 186 0.18 -5.94 1.53
C GLY A 186 1.36 -6.17 0.60
N ASP A 187 1.08 -6.05 -0.69
CA ASP A 187 2.04 -6.11 -1.78
C ASP A 187 2.25 -4.73 -2.37
N TYR A 188 3.51 -4.41 -2.67
CA TYR A 188 3.85 -3.14 -3.28
C TYR A 188 4.56 -3.35 -4.61
N LEU A 189 3.96 -2.81 -5.67
CA LEU A 189 4.56 -2.73 -6.99
C LEU A 189 4.90 -1.28 -7.33
N PHE A 190 6.14 -1.06 -7.77
CA PHE A 190 6.59 0.27 -8.16
C PHE A 190 5.85 0.76 -9.43
N GLY A 191 5.08 1.83 -9.29
CA GLY A 191 4.31 2.43 -10.39
C GLY A 191 4.36 3.96 -10.42
N TRP A 192 5.46 4.57 -9.96
CA TRP A 192 5.61 6.01 -9.94
C TRP A 192 5.92 6.55 -11.33
N LYS A 193 5.18 7.59 -11.75
CA LYS A 193 5.35 8.22 -13.06
C LYS A 193 6.54 9.18 -13.08
N GLY A 194 7.40 9.04 -14.07
CA GLY A 194 8.55 9.91 -14.33
C GLY A 194 9.45 10.10 -13.11
N ASP A 195 9.80 11.34 -12.83
CA ASP A 195 10.68 11.73 -11.72
C ASP A 195 9.96 11.82 -10.36
N SER A 196 8.69 11.40 -10.26
CA SER A 196 7.88 11.66 -9.07
C SER A 196 8.48 11.07 -7.80
N LEU A 197 8.87 9.79 -7.81
CA LEU A 197 9.52 9.21 -6.62
C LEU A 197 10.81 9.96 -6.29
N GLN A 198 11.63 10.29 -7.29
CA GLN A 198 12.90 10.98 -7.07
C GLN A 198 12.67 12.35 -6.42
N ARG A 199 11.70 13.13 -6.90
CA ARG A 199 11.35 14.43 -6.29
C ARG A 199 10.90 14.29 -4.83
N ALA A 200 10.18 13.23 -4.49
CA ALA A 200 9.82 12.96 -3.10
C ALA A 200 11.05 12.60 -2.27
N MET A 201 11.92 11.72 -2.77
CA MET A 201 13.13 11.26 -2.09
C MET A 201 14.18 12.35 -1.90
N ASP A 202 14.27 13.31 -2.83
CA ASP A 202 15.15 14.48 -2.75
C ASP A 202 14.59 15.57 -1.82
N SER A 203 13.37 15.39 -1.31
CA SER A 203 12.71 16.30 -0.37
C SER A 203 12.69 15.70 1.04
N THR A 204 12.53 16.57 2.04
CA THR A 204 12.25 16.18 3.44
C THR A 204 10.75 16.06 3.73
N CYS A 205 9.95 15.81 2.69
CA CYS A 205 8.50 15.83 2.82
C CYS A 205 8.00 14.56 3.53
N MET A 206 6.91 14.69 4.28
CA MET A 206 6.23 13.56 4.88
C MET A 206 4.72 13.70 4.77
N PHE A 207 4.00 12.60 4.62
CA PHE A 207 2.55 12.58 4.57
C PHE A 207 2.02 13.55 3.50
N SER A 208 0.97 14.32 3.82
CA SER A 208 0.43 15.34 2.93
C SER A 208 1.40 16.50 2.64
N ALA A 209 2.50 16.63 3.40
CA ALA A 209 3.58 17.53 3.05
C ALA A 209 4.32 17.12 1.78
N CYS A 210 4.19 15.88 1.30
CA CYS A 210 4.66 15.54 -0.04
C CYS A 210 3.70 15.98 -1.14
N GLY A 211 2.43 16.23 -0.82
CA GLY A 211 1.39 16.61 -1.78
C GLY A 211 1.10 18.12 -1.78
N ALA A 212 -0.18 18.46 -1.64
CA ALA A 212 -0.71 19.81 -1.82
C ALA A 212 -0.07 20.89 -0.91
N LYS A 213 0.51 20.51 0.24
CA LYS A 213 1.13 21.48 1.17
C LYS A 213 2.46 22.05 0.64
N THR A 214 3.22 21.29 -0.16
CA THR A 214 4.53 21.73 -0.71
C THR A 214 4.61 21.69 -2.23
N GLY A 215 3.72 20.94 -2.89
CA GLY A 215 3.73 20.73 -4.33
C GLY A 215 4.82 19.77 -4.82
N VAL A 216 5.53 19.06 -3.91
CA VAL A 216 6.56 18.07 -4.28
C VAL A 216 5.95 16.95 -5.13
N LEU A 217 4.70 16.56 -4.89
CA LEU A 217 3.95 15.60 -5.69
C LEU A 217 2.58 16.16 -6.06
N LYS A 218 2.10 15.77 -7.25
CA LYS A 218 0.75 16.10 -7.68
C LYS A 218 -0.26 15.34 -6.83
N THR A 219 -1.34 16.01 -6.48
CA THR A 219 -2.47 15.43 -5.76
C THR A 219 -3.73 15.47 -6.61
N GLN A 220 -4.76 14.75 -6.17
CA GLN A 220 -6.05 14.68 -6.83
C GLN A 220 -7.19 14.75 -5.80
N SER A 221 -8.42 14.98 -6.29
CA SER A 221 -9.61 14.99 -5.45
C SER A 221 -10.07 13.57 -5.13
N ALA A 222 -10.82 13.41 -4.04
CA ALA A 222 -11.47 12.13 -3.70
C ALA A 222 -12.41 11.63 -4.83
N ALA A 223 -13.08 12.54 -5.53
CA ALA A 223 -13.90 12.19 -6.69
C ALA A 223 -13.07 11.58 -7.83
N ALA A 224 -11.89 12.14 -8.11
CA ALA A 224 -10.98 11.57 -9.11
C ALA A 224 -10.44 10.20 -8.69
N GLN A 225 -10.07 10.04 -7.41
CA GLN A 225 -9.68 8.75 -6.83
C GLN A 225 -10.76 7.68 -7.05
N ASN A 226 -11.99 7.98 -6.63
CA ASN A 226 -13.12 7.07 -6.70
C ASN A 226 -13.58 6.76 -8.14
N SER A 227 -13.23 7.63 -9.11
CA SER A 227 -13.53 7.39 -10.53
C SER A 227 -12.50 6.50 -11.23
N CYS A 228 -11.35 6.25 -10.61
CA CYS A 228 -10.31 5.42 -11.18
C CYS A 228 -10.63 3.94 -10.93
N ALA A 229 -10.81 3.17 -12.00
CA ALA A 229 -11.19 1.77 -11.93
C ALA A 229 -10.56 0.97 -13.07
N VAL A 230 -10.48 -0.35 -12.88
CA VAL A 230 -10.20 -1.32 -13.95
C VAL A 230 -11.36 -2.29 -14.08
N LYS A 231 -11.46 -2.95 -15.23
CA LYS A 231 -12.45 -4.00 -15.42
C LYS A 231 -12.02 -5.27 -14.67
N ASN A 232 -12.90 -5.83 -13.84
CA ASN A 232 -12.68 -7.14 -13.27
C ASN A 232 -12.65 -8.22 -14.36
N THR A 233 -11.64 -9.08 -14.32
CA THR A 233 -11.52 -10.24 -15.22
C THR A 233 -11.92 -11.53 -14.52
N VAL A 234 -11.85 -11.56 -13.19
CA VAL A 234 -12.42 -12.62 -12.35
C VAL A 234 -13.65 -12.05 -11.66
N VAL A 235 -14.79 -12.71 -11.85
CA VAL A 235 -16.04 -12.37 -11.16
C VAL A 235 -16.35 -13.49 -10.18
N GLU A 236 -16.44 -13.14 -8.91
CA GLU A 236 -16.76 -14.03 -7.80
C GLU A 236 -17.68 -13.29 -6.85
N ASP A 237 -18.63 -14.02 -6.27
CA ASP A 237 -19.47 -13.47 -5.21
C ASP A 237 -18.67 -13.43 -3.90
N ILE A 238 -18.16 -12.24 -3.58
CA ILE A 238 -17.39 -11.94 -2.37
C ILE A 238 -18.22 -11.15 -1.35
N GLY A 239 -19.54 -11.07 -1.56
CA GLY A 239 -20.44 -10.33 -0.69
C GLY A 239 -20.34 -8.80 -0.80
N GLU A 240 -19.93 -8.29 -1.96
CA GLU A 240 -19.92 -6.84 -2.23
C GLU A 240 -21.34 -6.30 -2.48
N ASP A 241 -22.18 -7.07 -3.18
CA ASP A 241 -23.52 -6.63 -3.58
C ASP A 241 -24.64 -7.17 -2.67
N ASP A 242 -24.45 -8.32 -2.02
CA ASP A 242 -25.42 -8.95 -1.12
C ASP A 242 -24.74 -9.85 -0.06
N TRP A 243 -25.51 -10.35 0.91
CA TRP A 243 -25.03 -11.28 1.91
C TRP A 243 -24.69 -12.64 1.31
N ILE A 244 -23.48 -13.11 1.60
CA ILE A 244 -23.02 -14.46 1.29
C ILE A 244 -23.29 -15.43 2.45
N PRO A 245 -23.53 -16.73 2.17
CA PRO A 245 -23.90 -17.72 3.19
C PRO A 245 -22.76 -18.06 4.17
N ALA A 246 -21.51 -17.81 3.78
CA ALA A 246 -20.32 -18.04 4.61
C ALA A 246 -19.19 -17.10 4.18
N LEU A 247 -18.25 -16.82 5.10
CA LEU A 247 -17.07 -16.02 4.79
C LEU A 247 -16.14 -16.77 3.81
N PRO A 248 -15.62 -16.13 2.75
CA PRO A 248 -14.69 -16.75 1.83
C PRO A 248 -13.38 -17.09 2.56
N GLY A 249 -12.87 -18.32 2.43
CA GLY A 249 -11.60 -18.73 3.04
C GLY A 249 -11.69 -19.31 4.46
N VAL A 250 -12.88 -19.35 5.08
CA VAL A 250 -13.13 -20.10 6.32
C VAL A 250 -13.86 -21.41 5.96
N HIS A 251 -13.10 -22.47 5.69
CA HIS A 251 -13.61 -23.83 5.47
C HIS A 251 -12.97 -24.82 6.43
#